data_AF-A0A2H0Q2U0-F1
#
_entry.id   AF-A0A2H0Q2U0-F1
#
_cell.length_a   1.000
_cell.length_b   1.000
_cell.length_c   1.000
_cell.angle_alpha   90.00
_cell.angle_beta   90.00
_cell.angle_gamma   90.00
#
_symmetry.space_group_name_H-M   'P 1'
#
loop_
_entity.id
_entity.type
_entity.pdbx_description
1 polymer ?
#
loop_
_entity_poly.entity_id
_entity_poly.type
_entity_poly.pdbx_seq_one_letter_code
_entity_poly.pdbx_strand_id
1 'polypeptide(L)'
;MKQKLVLMKLILGLVTCFKLVIIPNVYGSSLVEIVKGEFSSDCIVDKETVFLKQPIDDSKLYIRYKVNCPNQAIRYSYLDSHIVRTMRQVLLFSLDGDSVDLIKTLVFNEPVEYKSSTNWLARFRKLILGKSETSKAIDNIDAVSGATLTSNAVKKSLRKIELIHSEISKSAYD
;
A
#
# COMPACT_ATOMS: atom_id res chain seq x y z
N MET A 1 7.62 4.71 66.69
CA MET A 1 8.41 5.96 66.85
C MET A 1 9.07 6.26 65.51
N LYS A 2 8.68 7.38 64.87
CA LYS A 2 9.22 7.86 63.59
C LYS A 2 10.68 8.32 63.77
N GLN A 3 11.53 8.21 62.74
CA GLN A 3 12.29 9.35 62.17
C GLN A 3 13.32 8.96 61.08
N LYS A 4 13.24 9.71 59.96
CA LYS A 4 14.30 10.30 59.10
C LYS A 4 15.29 9.33 58.40
N LEU A 5 15.26 9.17 57.07
CA LEU A 5 15.61 10.10 55.99
C LEU A 5 17.03 10.69 56.10
N VAL A 6 17.99 10.07 55.41
CA VAL A 6 19.17 10.76 54.83
C VAL A 6 19.38 10.23 53.41
N LEU A 7 19.64 11.19 52.53
CA LEU A 7 19.63 11.20 51.07
C LEU A 7 21.07 11.11 50.52
N MET A 8 21.19 10.71 49.24
CA MET A 8 22.29 11.05 48.29
C MET A 8 23.58 10.19 48.39
N LYS A 9 24.16 9.58 47.34
CA LYS A 9 24.35 10.00 45.93
C LYS A 9 24.57 8.80 44.97
N LEU A 10 24.11 9.00 43.73
CA LEU A 10 24.68 8.62 42.42
C LEU A 10 25.51 7.32 42.30
N ILE A 11 25.02 6.36 41.50
CA ILE A 11 25.72 5.93 40.27
C ILE A 11 24.65 5.68 39.18
N LEU A 12 24.65 6.57 38.19
CA LEU A 12 23.87 6.49 36.96
C LEU A 12 24.59 5.51 36.02
N GLY A 13 24.25 4.23 36.09
CA GLY A 13 24.74 3.20 35.18
C GLY A 13 23.81 3.09 33.97
N LEU A 14 24.20 3.79 32.89
CA LEU A 14 23.55 3.84 31.59
C LEU A 14 23.44 2.43 30.95
N VAL A 15 22.40 1.66 31.27
CA VAL A 15 22.03 0.49 30.46
C VAL A 15 21.21 1.01 29.28
N THR A 16 21.90 1.58 28.29
CA THR A 16 21.35 1.63 26.94
C THR A 16 21.22 0.19 26.47
N CYS A 17 20.05 -0.40 26.74
CA CYS A 17 19.62 -1.62 26.10
C CYS A 17 19.59 -1.33 24.60
N PHE A 18 20.64 -1.78 23.93
CA PHE A 18 20.83 -1.77 22.50
C PHE A 18 19.59 -2.47 21.92
N LYS A 19 18.60 -1.68 21.46
CA LYS A 19 17.51 -2.24 20.65
C LYS A 19 18.16 -2.73 19.39
N LEU A 20 18.45 -4.03 19.37
CA LEU A 20 18.72 -4.79 18.17
C LEU A 20 17.48 -4.56 17.29
N VAL A 21 17.55 -3.59 16.38
CA VAL A 21 16.59 -3.48 15.30
C VAL A 21 16.90 -4.68 14.42
N ILE A 22 16.23 -5.80 14.70
CA ILE A 22 16.12 -6.87 13.75
C ILE A 22 15.34 -6.26 12.60
N ILE A 23 16.06 -5.82 11.57
CA ILE A 23 15.48 -5.57 10.26
C ILE A 23 15.10 -6.99 9.80
N PRO A 24 13.82 -7.39 9.78
CA PRO A 24 13.48 -8.68 9.22
C PRO A 24 13.96 -8.65 7.77
N ASN A 25 14.76 -9.66 7.44
CA ASN A 25 15.35 -9.85 6.13
C ASN A 25 14.18 -10.09 5.15
N VAL A 26 13.70 -9.04 4.48
CA VAL A 26 12.51 -9.06 3.58
C VAL A 26 12.73 -9.94 2.33
N TYR A 27 13.92 -10.50 2.15
CA TYR A 27 14.29 -11.28 0.97
C TYR A 27 13.67 -12.69 0.87
N GLY A 28 12.87 -13.14 1.85
CA GLY A 28 12.24 -14.47 1.84
C GLY A 28 10.72 -14.53 2.03
N SER A 29 10.06 -13.38 2.25
CA SER A 29 8.62 -13.37 2.55
C SER A 29 7.76 -13.52 1.30
N SER A 30 6.72 -14.34 1.40
CA SER A 30 5.72 -14.43 0.33
C SER A 30 5.03 -13.06 0.11
N LEU A 31 4.59 -12.74 -1.11
CA LEU A 31 3.84 -11.50 -1.37
C LEU A 31 2.63 -11.34 -0.45
N VAL A 32 2.03 -12.45 -0.02
CA VAL A 32 0.91 -12.46 0.93
C VAL A 32 1.36 -11.98 2.31
N GLU A 33 2.53 -12.40 2.80
CA GLU A 33 3.08 -11.91 4.08
C GLU A 33 3.42 -10.42 4.02
N ILE A 34 3.98 -9.96 2.90
CA ILE A 34 4.26 -8.53 2.70
C ILE A 34 2.96 -7.74 2.78
N VAL A 35 1.91 -8.15 2.05
CA VAL A 35 0.60 -7.48 2.10
C VAL A 35 -0.01 -7.54 3.51
N LYS A 36 0.09 -8.67 4.21
CA LYS A 36 -0.38 -8.80 5.60
C LYS A 36 0.31 -7.82 6.54
N GLY A 37 1.62 -7.63 6.39
CA GLY A 37 2.41 -6.69 7.19
C GLY A 37 2.05 -5.21 6.98
N GLU A 38 1.25 -4.89 5.96
CA GLU A 38 0.78 -3.53 5.69
C GLU A 38 -0.49 -3.14 6.46
N PHE A 39 -1.16 -4.12 7.07
CA PHE A 39 -2.36 -3.89 7.86
C PHE A 39 -2.09 -4.14 9.35
N SER A 40 -2.99 -3.65 10.20
CA SER A 40 -2.92 -3.92 11.63
C SER A 40 -3.02 -5.43 11.89
N SER A 41 -2.36 -5.92 12.93
CA SER A 41 -2.25 -7.36 13.22
C SER A 41 -3.59 -8.04 13.54
N ASP A 42 -4.61 -7.25 13.90
CA ASP A 42 -5.98 -7.70 14.14
C ASP A 42 -6.83 -7.78 12.85
N CYS A 43 -6.30 -7.31 11.72
CA CYS A 43 -6.94 -7.47 10.42
C CYS A 43 -6.75 -8.88 9.85
N ILE A 44 -7.82 -9.47 9.35
CA ILE A 44 -7.80 -10.70 8.55
C ILE A 44 -7.62 -10.31 7.09
N VAL A 45 -6.61 -10.87 6.43
CA VAL A 45 -6.30 -10.60 5.01
C VAL A 45 -6.36 -11.91 4.23
N ASP A 46 -7.41 -12.05 3.43
CA ASP A 46 -7.67 -13.22 2.61
C ASP A 46 -7.32 -12.95 1.15
N LYS A 47 -6.55 -13.86 0.55
CA LYS A 47 -6.23 -13.81 -0.88
C LYS A 47 -7.39 -14.41 -1.67
N GLU A 48 -8.00 -13.63 -2.55
CA GLU A 48 -9.04 -14.06 -3.47
C GLU A 48 -8.51 -14.07 -4.90
N THR A 49 -8.74 -15.17 -5.61
CA THR A 49 -8.53 -15.25 -7.05
C THR A 49 -9.87 -15.00 -7.74
N VAL A 50 -9.92 -14.02 -8.62
CA VAL A 50 -11.13 -13.56 -9.31
C VAL A 50 -10.96 -13.73 -10.81
N PHE A 51 -12.01 -14.24 -11.47
CA PHE A 51 -12.08 -14.38 -12.92
C PHE A 51 -13.05 -13.35 -13.50
N LEU A 52 -12.59 -12.53 -14.42
CA LEU A 52 -13.38 -11.49 -15.08
C LEU A 52 -14.08 -12.04 -16.32
N LYS A 53 -15.27 -11.49 -16.63
CA LYS A 53 -15.99 -11.81 -17.87
C LYS A 53 -15.19 -11.31 -19.08
N GLN A 54 -14.79 -10.05 -19.03
CA GLN A 54 -13.95 -9.40 -20.06
C GLN A 54 -12.48 -9.32 -19.61
N PRO A 55 -11.52 -9.53 -20.53
CA PRO A 55 -10.11 -9.39 -20.19
C PRO A 55 -9.73 -7.92 -20.00
N ILE A 56 -8.82 -7.67 -19.07
CA ILE A 56 -8.12 -6.39 -18.90
C ILE A 56 -6.63 -6.72 -19.09
N ASP A 57 -5.88 -5.92 -19.86
CA ASP A 57 -4.47 -6.21 -20.20
C ASP A 57 -4.23 -7.69 -20.59
N ASP A 58 -5.08 -8.24 -21.46
CA ASP A 58 -5.05 -9.64 -21.94
C ASP A 58 -5.24 -10.73 -20.86
N SER A 59 -5.52 -10.36 -19.61
CA SER A 59 -5.82 -11.29 -18.52
C SER A 59 -7.29 -11.25 -18.11
N LYS A 60 -7.85 -12.43 -17.83
CA LYS A 60 -9.13 -12.57 -17.11
C LYS A 60 -8.93 -12.95 -15.65
N LEU A 61 -7.73 -13.35 -15.25
CA LEU A 61 -7.45 -13.86 -13.90
C LEU A 61 -6.71 -12.80 -13.09
N TYR A 62 -7.27 -12.45 -11.94
CA TYR A 62 -6.71 -11.46 -11.04
C TYR A 62 -6.69 -11.96 -9.60
N ILE A 63 -5.76 -11.42 -8.82
CA ILE A 63 -5.70 -11.62 -7.38
C ILE A 63 -6.07 -10.30 -6.71
N ARG A 64 -6.98 -10.37 -5.75
CA ARG A 64 -7.23 -9.29 -4.79
C ARG A 64 -7.08 -9.82 -3.37
N TYR A 65 -6.93 -8.92 -2.43
CA TYR A 65 -6.86 -9.23 -1.01
C TYR A 65 -8.05 -8.60 -0.32
N LYS A 66 -8.90 -9.42 0.29
CA LYS A 66 -10.01 -8.97 1.12
C LYS A 66 -9.49 -8.72 2.53
N VAL A 67 -9.58 -7.47 2.96
CA VAL A 67 -9.06 -7.00 4.24
C VAL A 67 -10.23 -6.70 5.16
N ASN A 68 -10.34 -7.47 6.24
CA ASN A 68 -11.36 -7.34 7.26
C ASN A 68 -10.71 -6.94 8.59
N CYS A 69 -10.87 -5.69 8.99
CA CYS A 69 -10.35 -5.17 10.26
C CYS A 69 -11.50 -4.91 11.24
N PRO A 70 -11.30 -5.08 12.55
CA PRO A 70 -12.32 -4.77 13.56
C PRO A 70 -12.83 -3.34 13.45
N ASN A 71 -14.15 -3.16 13.50
CA ASN A 71 -14.84 -1.87 13.45
C ASN A 71 -14.52 -1.01 12.20
N GLN A 72 -14.09 -1.65 11.11
CA GLN A 72 -13.86 -0.98 9.83
C GLN A 72 -14.68 -1.69 8.75
N ALA A 73 -15.04 -0.95 7.70
CA ALA A 73 -15.61 -1.57 6.51
C ALA A 73 -14.58 -2.50 5.84
N ILE A 74 -15.09 -3.52 5.15
CA ILE A 74 -14.23 -4.42 4.37
C ILE A 74 -13.55 -3.61 3.26
N ARG A 75 -12.23 -3.74 3.19
CA ARG A 75 -11.40 -3.12 2.15
C ARG A 75 -10.91 -4.16 1.17
N TYR A 76 -10.69 -3.76 -0.07
CA TYR A 76 -10.09 -4.61 -1.09
C TYR A 76 -8.75 -4.03 -1.52
N SER A 77 -7.72 -4.87 -1.51
CA SER A 77 -6.37 -4.49 -1.91
C SER A 77 -5.88 -5.24 -3.13
N TYR A 78 -5.05 -4.57 -3.92
CA TYR A 78 -4.53 -5.05 -5.19
C TYR A 78 -3.03 -4.83 -5.26
N LEU A 79 -2.34 -5.75 -5.91
CA LEU A 79 -0.95 -5.59 -6.28
C LEU A 79 -0.85 -5.36 -7.78
N ASP A 80 -0.10 -4.35 -8.18
CA ASP A 80 0.32 -4.19 -9.56
C ASP A 80 1.85 -4.19 -9.63
N SER A 81 2.37 -4.98 -10.56
CA SER A 81 3.81 -5.07 -10.80
C SER A 81 4.14 -4.84 -12.26
N HIS A 82 4.94 -3.83 -12.51
CA HIS A 82 5.31 -3.39 -13.86
C HIS A 82 6.75 -2.88 -13.89
N ILE A 83 7.27 -2.71 -15.10
CA ILE A 83 8.54 -2.03 -15.35
C ILE A 83 8.27 -0.52 -15.44
N VAL A 84 9.05 0.30 -14.74
CA VAL A 84 8.92 1.77 -14.80
C VAL A 84 9.72 2.31 -15.98
N ARG A 85 11.04 2.08 -15.99
CA ARG A 85 11.94 2.44 -17.10
C ARG A 85 12.63 1.20 -17.63
N THR A 86 13.37 0.53 -16.76
CA THR A 86 14.14 -0.69 -17.02
C THR A 86 13.96 -1.70 -15.90
N MET A 87 13.60 -1.25 -14.70
CA MET A 87 13.47 -2.06 -13.50
C MET A 87 12.03 -2.09 -12.97
N ARG A 88 11.76 -3.08 -12.14
CA ARG A 88 10.44 -3.40 -11.61
C ARG A 88 10.05 -2.50 -10.43
N GLN A 89 8.78 -2.12 -10.41
CA GLN A 89 8.07 -1.58 -9.25
C GLN A 89 6.92 -2.52 -8.88
N VAL A 90 6.60 -2.61 -7.58
CA VAL A 90 5.39 -3.26 -7.05
C VAL A 90 4.65 -2.24 -6.19
N LEU A 91 3.40 -1.97 -6.56
CA LEU A 91 2.50 -1.08 -5.85
C LEU A 91 1.40 -1.90 -5.17
N LEU A 92 1.09 -1.54 -3.92
CA LEU A 92 -0.11 -1.94 -3.20
C LEU A 92 -1.12 -0.81 -3.26
N PHE A 93 -2.32 -1.13 -3.73
CA PHE A 93 -3.49 -0.26 -3.68
C PHE A 93 -4.48 -0.86 -2.68
N SER A 94 -5.00 -0.07 -1.75
CA SER A 94 -6.12 -0.47 -0.88
C SER A 94 -7.30 0.48 -1.13
N LEU A 95 -8.47 -0.09 -1.35
CA LEU A 95 -9.71 0.63 -1.58
C LEU A 95 -10.71 0.36 -0.44
N ASP A 96 -11.36 1.43 0.01
CA ASP A 96 -12.51 1.41 0.91
C ASP A 96 -13.77 1.73 0.09
N GLY A 97 -14.53 0.69 -0.26
CA GLY A 97 -15.45 0.76 -1.39
C GLY A 97 -14.70 1.17 -2.67
N ASP A 98 -15.19 2.20 -3.36
CA ASP A 98 -14.54 2.80 -4.53
C ASP A 98 -13.49 3.87 -4.17
N SER A 99 -13.33 4.21 -2.89
CA SER A 99 -12.42 5.26 -2.43
C SER A 99 -11.01 4.72 -2.25
N VAL A 100 -10.00 5.43 -2.78
CA VAL A 100 -8.59 5.08 -2.54
C VAL A 100 -8.22 5.37 -1.08
N ASP A 101 -7.92 4.32 -0.32
CA ASP A 101 -7.47 4.43 1.07
C ASP A 101 -5.94 4.56 1.17
N LEU A 102 -5.22 3.75 0.39
CA LEU A 102 -3.76 3.71 0.40
C LEU A 102 -3.21 3.38 -0.99
N ILE A 103 -2.11 4.05 -1.35
CA ILE A 103 -1.18 3.58 -2.36
C ILE A 103 0.20 3.51 -1.71
N LYS A 104 0.85 2.35 -1.78
CA LYS A 104 2.18 2.13 -1.22
C LYS A 104 3.10 1.44 -2.21
N THR A 105 4.33 1.92 -2.31
CA THR A 105 5.39 1.22 -3.04
C THR A 105 6.02 0.16 -2.15
N LEU A 106 5.79 -1.12 -2.47
CA LEU A 106 6.37 -2.27 -1.76
C LEU A 106 7.78 -2.58 -2.26
N VAL A 107 7.96 -2.59 -3.58
CA VAL A 107 9.25 -2.84 -4.25
C VAL A 107 9.50 -1.74 -5.26
N PHE A 108 10.73 -1.24 -5.31
CA PHE A 108 11.16 -0.25 -6.30
C PHE A 108 12.65 -0.48 -6.58
N ASN A 109 12.95 -0.97 -7.78
CA ASN A 109 14.31 -1.39 -8.11
C ASN A 109 15.08 -0.34 -8.93
N GLU A 110 14.41 0.70 -9.42
CA GLU A 110 15.08 1.85 -10.06
C GLU A 110 15.88 2.66 -9.01
N PRO A 111 16.81 3.54 -9.44
CA PRO A 111 17.50 4.47 -8.55
C PRO A 111 16.53 5.24 -7.65
N VAL A 112 16.85 5.34 -6.36
CA VAL A 112 15.93 5.81 -5.31
C VAL A 112 15.44 7.25 -5.53
N GLU A 113 16.23 8.08 -6.23
CA GLU A 113 15.86 9.44 -6.65
C GLU A 113 14.66 9.48 -7.60
N TYR A 114 14.35 8.36 -8.28
CA TYR A 114 13.16 8.21 -9.11
C TYR A 114 11.96 7.65 -8.36
N LYS A 115 12.12 7.27 -7.09
CA LYS A 115 11.04 6.70 -6.28
C LYS A 115 10.04 7.79 -5.90
N SER A 116 8.76 7.52 -6.09
CA SER A 116 7.71 8.41 -5.59
C SER A 116 7.74 8.45 -4.05
N SER A 117 7.64 9.66 -3.49
CA SER A 117 7.55 9.82 -2.04
C SER A 117 6.19 9.37 -1.52
N THR A 118 6.15 8.96 -0.25
CA THR A 118 4.90 8.59 0.43
C THR A 118 3.90 9.75 0.44
N ASN A 119 4.37 10.98 0.64
CA ASN A 119 3.54 12.20 0.60
C ASN A 119 2.91 12.41 -0.78
N TRP A 120 3.66 12.15 -1.85
CA TRP A 120 3.11 12.24 -3.20
C TRP A 120 2.05 11.17 -3.47
N LEU A 121 2.30 9.92 -3.05
CA LEU A 121 1.30 8.84 -3.15
C LEU A 121 0.03 9.11 -2.32
N ALA A 122 0.16 9.80 -1.18
CA ALA A 122 -0.98 10.18 -0.36
C ALA A 122 -1.93 11.18 -1.06
N ARG A 123 -1.49 11.89 -2.12
CA ARG A 123 -2.35 12.81 -2.90
C ARG A 123 -3.50 12.10 -3.61
N PHE A 124 -3.40 10.78 -3.82
CA PHE A 124 -4.46 9.98 -4.43
C PHE A 124 -5.53 9.53 -3.41
N ARG A 125 -5.28 9.72 -2.11
CA ARG A 125 -6.20 9.27 -1.07
C ARG A 125 -7.54 9.99 -1.20
N LYS A 126 -8.63 9.26 -0.95
CA LYS A 126 -10.04 9.71 -1.05
C LYS A 126 -10.51 10.04 -2.47
N LEU A 127 -9.70 9.80 -3.50
CA LEU A 127 -10.23 9.78 -4.87
C LEU A 127 -11.23 8.63 -4.98
N ILE A 128 -12.41 8.91 -5.56
CA ILE A 128 -13.47 7.92 -5.70
C ILE A 128 -13.43 7.39 -7.13
N LEU A 129 -13.03 6.13 -7.30
CA LEU A 129 -12.91 5.49 -8.61
C LEU A 129 -14.28 5.33 -9.28
N GLY A 130 -14.31 5.21 -10.62
CA GLY A 130 -15.52 5.04 -11.42
C GLY A 130 -16.33 6.31 -11.67
N LYS A 131 -15.94 7.45 -11.08
CA LYS A 131 -16.60 8.74 -11.33
C LYS A 131 -15.95 9.50 -12.48
N SER A 132 -16.77 10.27 -13.21
CA SER A 132 -16.35 11.01 -14.41
C SER A 132 -15.22 12.01 -14.16
N GLU A 133 -15.18 12.61 -12.97
CA GLU A 133 -14.21 13.61 -12.53
C GLU A 133 -12.88 12.99 -12.10
N THR A 134 -12.84 11.70 -11.81
CA THR A 134 -11.68 11.04 -11.20
C THR A 134 -10.50 10.96 -12.14
N SER A 135 -10.71 10.72 -13.44
CA SER A 135 -9.60 10.76 -14.40
C SER A 135 -8.95 12.14 -14.43
N LYS A 136 -9.74 13.22 -14.41
CA LYS A 136 -9.21 14.60 -14.37
C LYS A 136 -8.46 14.86 -13.07
N ALA A 137 -8.98 14.38 -11.93
CA ALA A 137 -8.30 14.51 -10.64
C ALA A 137 -6.94 13.79 -10.63
N ILE A 138 -6.86 12.58 -11.20
CA ILE A 138 -5.60 11.83 -11.38
C ILE A 138 -4.62 12.61 -12.26
N ASP A 139 -5.10 13.20 -13.36
CA ASP A 139 -4.27 13.99 -14.26
C ASP A 139 -3.72 15.26 -13.60
N ASN A 140 -4.54 15.93 -12.78
CA ASN A 140 -4.18 17.16 -12.05
C ASN A 140 -3.19 16.94 -10.89
N ILE A 141 -2.89 15.71 -10.49
CA ILE A 141 -1.81 15.44 -9.54
C ILE A 141 -0.47 15.63 -10.26
N ASP A 142 0.31 16.64 -9.89
CA ASP A 142 1.59 16.92 -10.53
C ASP A 142 2.52 15.70 -10.54
N ALA A 143 3.37 15.60 -11.55
CA ALA A 143 4.44 14.62 -11.54
C ALA A 143 5.48 14.93 -10.45
N VAL A 144 6.13 13.90 -9.92
CA VAL A 144 7.33 14.04 -9.10
C VAL A 144 8.46 14.57 -10.00
N SER A 145 9.08 15.68 -9.59
CA SER A 145 10.19 16.31 -10.34
C SER A 145 11.32 15.30 -10.57
N GLY A 146 11.82 15.22 -11.81
CA GLY A 146 12.84 14.25 -12.21
C GLY A 146 12.36 12.79 -12.33
N ALA A 147 11.11 12.49 -11.97
CA ALA A 147 10.55 11.14 -11.92
C ALA A 147 9.18 11.04 -12.64
N THR A 148 9.09 11.68 -13.81
CA THR A 148 7.88 11.67 -14.65
C THR A 148 7.44 10.26 -15.04
N LEU A 149 8.38 9.37 -15.38
CA LEU A 149 8.07 7.99 -15.73
C LEU A 149 7.44 7.22 -14.56
N THR A 150 7.99 7.36 -13.35
CA THR A 150 7.40 6.79 -12.13
C THR A 150 6.00 7.36 -11.87
N SER A 151 5.85 8.67 -12.03
CA SER A 151 4.56 9.34 -11.81
C SER A 151 3.48 8.82 -12.77
N ASN A 152 3.82 8.71 -14.06
CA ASN A 152 2.93 8.18 -15.08
C ASN A 152 2.62 6.69 -14.86
N ALA A 153 3.61 5.91 -14.43
CA ALA A 153 3.44 4.49 -14.14
C ALA A 153 2.45 4.26 -12.98
N VAL A 154 2.56 5.04 -11.89
CA VAL A 154 1.59 5.00 -10.78
C VAL A 154 0.19 5.39 -11.24
N LYS A 155 0.04 6.49 -12.00
CA LYS A 155 -1.27 6.92 -12.53
C LYS A 155 -1.90 5.88 -13.46
N LYS A 156 -1.11 5.27 -14.34
CA LYS A 156 -1.57 4.20 -15.24
C LYS A 156 -2.01 2.97 -14.45
N SER A 157 -1.24 2.59 -13.43
CA SER A 157 -1.53 1.48 -12.54
C SER A 157 -2.84 1.70 -11.76
N LEU A 158 -3.08 2.92 -11.26
CA LEU A 158 -4.35 3.25 -10.59
C LEU A 158 -5.56 3.09 -11.52
N ARG A 159 -5.46 3.55 -12.77
CA ARG A 159 -6.53 3.37 -13.77
C ARG A 159 -6.80 1.91 -14.10
N LYS A 160 -5.74 1.09 -14.16
CA LYS A 160 -5.89 -0.36 -14.31
C LYS A 160 -6.63 -0.98 -13.13
N ILE A 161 -6.27 -0.60 -11.90
CA ILE A 161 -6.95 -1.06 -10.69
C ILE A 161 -8.42 -0.63 -10.67
N GLU A 162 -8.73 0.60 -11.09
CA GLU A 162 -10.11 1.08 -11.26
C GLU A 162 -10.91 0.18 -12.21
N LEU A 163 -10.36 -0.13 -13.39
CA LEU A 163 -11.02 -1.01 -14.36
C LEU A 163 -11.28 -2.40 -13.77
N ILE A 164 -10.26 -3.01 -13.15
CA ILE A 164 -10.37 -4.32 -12.51
C ILE A 164 -11.42 -4.28 -11.40
N HIS A 165 -11.36 -3.29 -10.51
CA HIS A 165 -12.29 -3.17 -9.40
C HIS A 165 -13.74 -3.04 -9.89
N SER A 166 -13.97 -2.17 -10.88
CA SER A 166 -15.30 -1.95 -11.45
C SER A 166 -15.88 -3.20 -12.12
N GLU A 167 -15.05 -3.99 -12.81
CA GLU A 167 -15.47 -5.22 -13.49
C GLU A 167 -15.84 -6.32 -12.49
N ILE A 168 -15.04 -6.46 -11.42
CA ILE A 168 -15.34 -7.40 -10.33
C ILE A 168 -16.65 -7.00 -9.64
N SER A 169 -16.84 -5.71 -9.36
CA SER A 169 -18.05 -5.21 -8.71
C SER A 169 -19.30 -5.47 -9.55
N LYS A 170 -19.26 -5.28 -10.87
CA LYS A 170 -20.39 -5.62 -11.76
C LYS A 170 -20.72 -7.12 -11.74
N SER A 171 -19.71 -7.97 -11.82
CA SER A 171 -19.91 -9.43 -11.86
C SER A 171 -20.46 -10.03 -10.56
N ALA A 172 -20.45 -9.29 -9.44
CA ALA A 172 -21.00 -9.75 -8.18
C ALA A 172 -22.53 -9.56 -8.05
N TYR A 173 -23.15 -8.77 -8.95
CA TYR A 173 -24.58 -8.44 -8.91
C TYR A 173 -25.37 -8.98 -10.12
N ASP A 174 -24.74 -9.76 -10.99
CA ASP A 174 -25.36 -10.52 -12.09
C ASP A 174 -25.48 -12.00 -11.72
#